data_AF-A0A7U9SY42-F1
#
_entry.id   AF-A0A7U9SY42-F1
#
_cell.length_a   1.000
_cell.length_b   1.000
_cell.length_c   1.000
_cell.angle_alpha   90.00
_cell.angle_beta   90.00
_cell.angle_gamma   90.00
#
_symmetry.space_group_name_H-M   'P 1'
#
loop_
_entity.id
_entity.type
_entity.pdbx_description
1 polymer ?
#
loop_
_entity_poly.entity_id
_entity_poly.type
_entity_poly.pdbx_seq_one_letter_code
_entity_poly.pdbx_strand_id
1 'polypeptide(L)' 'MTKEQAAQIKELRLQGKGYKTVASAVGLSRDIVRNYCKTNGMEGYGEAAKLNMQREMAEDTAMPGA' A
#
# COMPACT_ATOMS: atom_id res chain seq x y z
N MET A 1 -4.33 14.88 -3.73
CA MET A 1 -3.54 13.68 -4.07
C MET A 1 -3.73 13.43 -5.55
N THR A 2 -2.66 13.39 -6.33
CA THR A 2 -2.73 13.07 -7.77
C THR A 2 -2.74 11.56 -7.99
N LYS A 3 -3.13 11.11 -9.20
CA LYS A 3 -3.10 9.68 -9.57
C LYS A 3 -1.70 9.09 -9.48
N GLU A 4 -0.68 9.88 -9.84
CA GLU A 4 0.73 9.48 -9.76
C GLU A 4 1.18 9.29 -8.31
N GLN A 5 0.85 10.23 -7.42
CA GLN A 5 1.13 10.09 -5.99
C GLN A 5 0.43 8.87 -5.39
N ALA A 6 -0.80 8.61 -5.81
CA ALA A 6 -1.59 7.46 -5.35
C ALA A 6 -0.96 6.12 -5.77
N ALA A 7 -0.44 6.04 -7.00
CA ALA A 7 0.29 4.86 -7.50
C ALA A 7 1.61 4.67 -6.75
N GLN A 8 2.36 5.75 -6.54
CA GLN A 8 3.64 5.72 -5.84
C GLN A 8 3.47 5.34 -4.36
N ILE A 9 2.41 5.80 -3.70
CA ILE A 9 2.06 5.34 -2.34
C ILE A 9 1.82 3.83 -2.34
N LYS A 10 1.04 3.29 -3.28
CA LYS A 10 0.75 1.85 -3.36
C LYS A 10 2.03 1.02 -3.53
N GLU A 11 2.89 1.41 -4.48
CA GLU A 11 4.16 0.70 -4.73
C GLU A 11 5.07 0.72 -3.49
N LEU A 12 5.25 1.88 -2.87
CA LEU A 12 6.10 1.98 -1.69
C LEU A 12 5.53 1.20 -0.49
N ARG A 13 4.20 1.15 -0.35
CA ARG A 13 3.53 0.31 0.66
C ARG A 13 3.70 -1.18 0.38
N LEU A 14 3.62 -1.60 -0.88
CA LEU A 14 3.91 -2.98 -1.31
C LEU A 14 5.36 -3.38 -1.02
N GLN A 15 6.30 -2.43 -1.08
CA GLN A 15 7.69 -2.65 -0.68
C GLN A 15 7.90 -2.72 0.84
N GLY A 16 6.85 -2.53 1.64
CA GLY A 16 6.93 -2.55 3.10
C GLY A 16 7.30 -1.21 3.74
N LYS A 17 7.26 -0.10 2.99
CA LYS A 17 7.67 1.21 3.54
C LYS A 17 6.59 1.79 4.45
N GLY A 18 7.05 2.42 5.53
CA GLY A 18 6.18 3.10 6.50
C GLY A 18 5.68 4.46 6.02
N TYR A 19 4.61 4.96 6.65
CA TYR A 19 3.95 6.20 6.24
C TYR A 19 4.87 7.42 6.15
N LYS A 20 5.86 7.55 7.06
CA LYS A 20 6.80 8.67 7.06
C LYS A 20 7.70 8.64 5.81
N THR A 21 8.24 7.48 5.46
CA THR A 21 9.09 7.30 4.28
C THR A 21 8.31 7.54 2.99
N VAL A 22 7.08 7.01 2.92
CA VAL A 22 6.20 7.20 1.75
C VAL A 22 5.87 8.67 1.58
N ALA A 23 5.47 9.35 2.66
CA ALA A 23 5.14 10.78 2.68
C ALA A 23 6.28 11.65 2.15
N SER A 24 7.51 11.41 2.62
CA SER A 24 8.70 12.10 2.11
C SER A 24 8.96 11.84 0.63
N ALA A 25 8.72 10.62 0.13
CA ALA A 25 8.96 10.28 -1.27
C ALA A 25 7.95 10.92 -2.23
N VAL A 26 6.69 11.05 -1.83
CA VAL A 26 5.61 11.61 -2.68
C VAL A 26 5.36 13.10 -2.43
N GLY A 27 6.10 13.72 -1.51
CA GLY A 27 5.96 15.14 -1.15
C GLY A 27 4.64 15.46 -0.44
N LEU A 28 4.09 14.53 0.33
CA LEU A 28 2.83 14.70 1.05
C LEU A 28 3.05 14.61 2.57
N SER A 29 2.07 15.07 3.34
CA SER A 29 2.06 14.83 4.79
C SER A 29 1.77 13.37 5.10
N ARG A 30 2.42 12.85 6.17
CA ARG A 30 2.18 11.51 6.71
C ARG A 30 0.69 11.20 6.90
N ASP A 31 -0.07 12.17 7.40
CA ASP A 31 -1.51 12.02 7.66
C ASP A 31 -2.34 11.87 6.38
N ILE A 32 -1.95 12.54 5.28
CA ILE A 32 -2.58 12.36 3.97
C ILE A 32 -2.36 10.92 3.48
N VAL A 33 -1.13 10.43 3.59
CA VAL A 33 -0.78 9.04 3.21
C VAL A 33 -1.53 8.04 4.08
N ARG A 34 -1.59 8.27 5.41
CA ARG A 34 -2.34 7.41 6.34
C ARG A 34 -3.81 7.36 5.98
N ASN A 35 -4.44 8.50 5.72
CA ASN A 35 -5.86 8.56 5.38
C ASN A 35 -6.15 7.80 4.08
N TYR A 36 -5.32 7.99 3.06
CA TYR A 36 -5.43 7.25 1.81
C TYR A 36 -5.21 5.74 1.99
N CYS A 37 -4.22 5.32 2.79
CA CYS A 37 -4.02 3.92 3.09
C CYS A 37 -5.21 3.31 3.84
N LYS A 38 -5.81 4.04 4.78
CA LYS A 38 -6.99 3.60 5.53
C LYS A 38 -8.21 3.39 4.63
N THR A 39 -8.48 4.32 3.71
CA THR A 39 -9.62 4.20 2.79
C THR A 39 -9.44 3.13 1.71
N ASN A 40 -8.21 2.66 1.48
CA ASN A 40 -7.88 1.66 0.47
C ASN A 40 -7.50 0.30 1.08
N GLY A 41 -7.77 0.04 2.37
CA GLY A 41 -7.46 -1.24 3.02
C GLY A 41 -5.96 -1.51 3.21
N MET A 42 -5.11 -0.51 3.01
CA MET A 42 -3.65 -0.59 3.14
C MET A 42 -3.17 -0.12 4.51
N GLU A 43 -4.02 -0.19 5.52
CA GLU A 43 -3.68 0.24 6.88
C GLU A 43 -2.73 -0.73 7.60
N GLY A 44 -2.10 -0.28 8.67
CA GLY A 44 -1.14 -1.07 9.45
C GLY A 44 0.33 -0.82 9.11
N TYR A 45 1.23 -1.57 9.74
CA TYR A 45 2.68 -1.43 9.53
C TYR A 45 3.07 -1.72 8.08
N GLY A 46 4.16 -1.11 7.59
CA GLY A 46 4.67 -1.32 6.23
C GLY A 46 4.76 -2.78 5.84
N GLU A 47 5.42 -3.58 6.66
CA GLU A 47 5.53 -5.04 6.50
C GLU A 47 4.16 -5.75 6.50
N ALA A 48 3.21 -5.31 7.34
CA ALA A 48 1.86 -5.88 7.36
C ALA A 48 1.08 -5.53 6.08
N ALA A 49 1.24 -4.32 5.54
CA ALA A 49 0.63 -3.95 4.25
C ALA A 49 1.25 -4.71 3.07
N LYS A 50 2.57 -4.95 3.10
CA LYS A 50 3.25 -5.82 2.15
C LYS A 50 2.71 -7.26 2.23
N LEU A 51 2.57 -7.82 3.43
CA LEU A 51 2.02 -9.17 3.64
C LEU A 51 0.55 -9.27 3.24
N ASN A 52 -0.27 -8.26 3.54
CA ASN A 52 -1.68 -8.22 3.13
C ASN A 52 -1.83 -8.21 1.60
N MET A 53 -1.03 -7.41 0.89
CA MET A 53 -1.08 -7.39 -0.58
C MET A 53 -0.45 -8.63 -1.23
N GLN A 54 0.60 -9.21 -0.64
CA GLN A 54 1.15 -10.48 -1.11
C GLN A 54 0.16 -11.64 -0.94
N ARG A 55 -0.65 -11.63 0.13
CA ARG A 55 -1.75 -12.59 0.29
C ARG A 55 -2.83 -12.42 -0.77
N GLU A 56 -3.24 -11.19 -1.06
CA GLU A 56 -4.25 -10.96 -2.13
C GLU A 56 -3.74 -11.41 -3.52
N MET A 57 -2.46 -11.23 -3.82
CA MET A 57 -1.88 -11.75 -5.09
C MET A 57 -1.73 -13.28 -5.09
N ALA A 58 -1.49 -13.91 -3.93
CA ALA A 58 -1.38 -15.36 -3.83
C ALA A 58 -2.74 -16.08 -3.88
N GLU A 59 -3.81 -15.47 -3.37
CA GLU A 59 -5.17 -16.03 -3.46
C GLU A 59 -5.74 -16.00 -4.88
N ASP A 60 -5.35 -15.05 -5.73
CA ASP A 60 -5.77 -15.01 -7.16
C ASP A 60 -5.14 -16.12 -8.01
N THR A 61 -4.01 -16.72 -7.59
CA THR A 61 -3.32 -17.76 -8.36
C THR A 61 -3.75 -19.19 -8.00
N ALA A 62 -4.64 -19.37 -7.02
CA ALA A 62 -4.95 -20.68 -6.43
C ALA A 62 -6.25 -21.34 -6.93
N MET A 63 -6.78 -20.96 -8.09
CA MET A 63 -7.94 -21.66 -8.69
C MET A 63 -7.78 -21.92 -10.20
N PRO A 64 -7.07 -23.00 -10.61
CA PRO A 64 -7.44 -23.72 -11.82
C PRO A 64 -8.36 -24.89 -11.44
N GLY A 65 -9.64 -24.78 -11.83
CA GLY A 65 -10.48 -25.92 -12.21
C GLY A 65 -10.98 -26.86 -11.10
N ALA A 66 -12.27 -26.77 -10.82
CA ALA A 66 -13.07 -27.91 -10.38
C ALA A 66 -13.25 -28.92 -11.53
#